data_AF-A0A2N0QHD4-F1
#
_entry.id   AF-A0A2N0QHD4-F1
#
_cell.length_a   1.000
_cell.length_b   1.000
_cell.length_c   1.000
_cell.angle_alpha   90.00
_cell.angle_beta   90.00
_cell.angle_gamma   90.00
#
_symmetry.space_group_name_H-M   'P 1'
#
loop_
_entity.id
_entity.type
_entity.pdbx_description
1 polymer ?
#
loop_
_entity_poly.entity_id
_entity_poly.type
_entity_poly.pdbx_seq_one_letter_code
_entity_poly.pdbx_strand_id
1 'polypeptide(L)'
;MKKFWLGSDYELLILQCDTTTVNSECIKLAKFIIEQSRNEYLLKVKENNAIKNKHACIILHLRRETSANLMSFNFMCGWKQITIETLAKQERPLSVLLEGNLCDIIETTYPFEDILKQEMLWCLLCMKYPNNVKSVNHVKYLNRKILEHPNFVNCLKI
;
A
#
# COMPACT_ATOMS: atom_id res chain seq x y z
N MET A 1 13.67 -3.71 19.99
CA MET A 1 14.78 -2.91 19.41
C MET A 1 16.15 -3.55 19.54
N LYS A 2 16.68 -3.81 20.75
CA LYS A 2 17.99 -4.48 20.92
C LYS A 2 18.11 -5.81 20.16
N LYS A 3 17.05 -6.63 20.15
CA LYS A 3 16.99 -7.88 19.36
C LYS A 3 17.23 -7.64 17.85
N PHE A 4 16.64 -6.60 17.27
CA PHE A 4 16.85 -6.27 15.85
C PHE A 4 18.30 -5.85 15.59
N TRP A 5 18.82 -4.91 16.38
CA TRP A 5 20.14 -4.31 16.15
C TRP A 5 21.30 -5.25 16.47
N LEU A 6 21.22 -6.00 17.58
CA LEU A 6 22.36 -6.77 18.11
C LEU A 6 22.19 -8.28 17.97
N GLY A 7 20.95 -8.78 17.82
CA GLY A 7 20.65 -10.21 17.92
C GLY A 7 19.95 -10.80 16.71
N SER A 8 19.92 -10.10 15.57
CA SER A 8 19.27 -10.58 14.37
C SER A 8 20.02 -10.19 13.10
N ASP A 9 19.83 -10.99 12.05
CA ASP A 9 20.36 -10.74 10.72
C ASP A 9 19.42 -9.92 9.84
N TYR A 10 18.27 -9.50 10.36
CA TYR A 10 17.36 -8.63 9.61
C TYR A 10 18.02 -7.29 9.29
N GLU A 11 17.90 -6.87 8.04
CA GLU A 11 18.45 -5.61 7.54
C GLU A 11 17.45 -4.46 7.63
N LEU A 12 16.15 -4.75 7.72
CA LEU A 12 15.10 -3.73 7.74
C LEU A 12 14.20 -3.88 8.96
N LEU A 13 14.02 -2.77 9.67
CA LEU A 13 13.01 -2.61 10.71
C LEU A 13 11.91 -1.68 10.19
N ILE A 14 10.67 -2.15 10.22
CA ILE A 14 9.49 -1.34 9.88
C ILE A 14 8.65 -1.15 11.13
N LEU A 15 8.35 0.10 11.47
CA LEU A 15 7.37 0.46 12.48
C LEU A 15 6.17 1.09 11.77
N GLN A 16 5.00 0.45 11.84
CA GLN A 16 3.76 1.00 11.29
C GLN A 16 2.96 1.67 12.39
N CYS A 17 2.45 2.88 12.12
CA CYS A 17 1.61 3.62 13.06
C CYS A 17 0.41 4.18 12.32
N ASP A 18 -0.78 3.99 12.89
CA ASP A 18 -1.99 4.68 12.47
C ASP A 18 -2.14 5.96 13.29
N THR A 19 -2.10 7.10 12.62
CA THR A 19 -2.16 8.43 13.23
C THR A 19 -3.53 8.76 13.80
N THR A 20 -4.56 7.96 13.50
CA THR A 20 -5.87 8.07 14.14
C THR A 20 -5.91 7.43 15.53
N THR A 21 -4.97 6.53 15.84
CA THR A 21 -4.96 5.76 17.10
C THR A 21 -3.73 6.06 17.96
N VAL A 22 -2.61 6.48 17.36
CA VAL A 22 -1.36 6.72 18.05
C VAL A 22 -1.11 8.22 18.15
N ASN A 23 -0.87 8.71 19.36
CA ASN A 23 -0.54 10.11 19.58
C ASN A 23 0.87 10.46 19.06
N SER A 24 1.06 11.76 18.87
CA SER A 24 2.28 12.34 18.33
C SER A 24 3.50 12.07 19.23
N GLU A 25 3.30 12.01 20.56
CA GLU A 25 4.39 11.76 21.52
C GLU A 25 4.95 10.34 21.41
N CYS A 26 4.09 9.33 21.22
CA CYS A 26 4.51 7.94 21.05
C CYS A 26 5.39 7.75 19.81
N ILE A 27 5.08 8.44 18.71
CA ILE A 27 5.89 8.39 17.49
C ILE A 27 7.28 9.02 17.73
N LYS A 28 7.34 10.15 18.43
CA LYS A 28 8.62 10.79 18.84
C LYS A 28 9.44 9.87 19.73
N LEU A 29 8.81 9.26 20.72
CA LEU A 29 9.47 8.33 21.63
C LEU A 29 10.02 7.12 20.87
N ALA A 30 9.23 6.53 19.98
CA ALA A 30 9.66 5.42 19.16
C ALA A 30 10.89 5.80 18.31
N LYS A 31 10.84 6.94 17.60
CA LYS A 31 11.99 7.50 16.85
C LYS A 31 13.25 7.58 17.72
N PHE A 32 13.14 8.20 18.90
CA PHE A 32 14.25 8.35 19.84
C PHE A 32 14.85 7.00 20.23
N ILE A 33 14.02 6.00 20.54
CA ILE A 33 14.48 4.65 20.88
C ILE A 33 15.20 3.98 19.70
N ILE A 34 14.72 4.19 18.45
CA ILE A 34 15.38 3.68 17.25
C ILE A 34 16.79 4.29 17.13
N GLU A 35 16.89 5.61 17.26
CA GLU A 35 18.14 6.36 17.12
C GLU A 35 19.16 5.96 18.19
N GLN A 36 18.73 5.88 19.46
CA GLN A 36 19.59 5.43 20.55
C GLN A 36 20.11 4.02 20.28
N SER A 37 19.24 3.09 19.87
CA SER A 37 19.64 1.71 19.59
C SER A 37 20.60 1.61 18.39
N ARG A 38 20.41 2.45 17.37
CA ARG A 38 21.32 2.55 16.22
C ARG A 38 22.69 3.06 16.64
N ASN A 39 22.75 4.07 17.51
CA ASN A 39 24.02 4.61 17.99
C ASN A 39 24.79 3.58 18.82
N GLU A 40 24.12 2.86 19.71
CA GLU A 40 24.70 1.73 20.45
C GLU A 40 25.24 0.65 19.52
N TYR A 41 24.50 0.32 18.45
CA TYR A 41 24.94 -0.63 17.43
C TYR A 41 26.21 -0.16 16.71
N LEU A 42 26.25 1.09 16.25
CA LEU A 42 27.39 1.65 15.54
C LEU A 42 28.66 1.69 16.40
N LEU A 43 28.53 1.96 17.71
CA LEU A 43 29.66 1.92 18.64
C LEU A 43 30.24 0.50 18.72
N LYS A 44 29.41 -0.51 18.99
CA LYS A 44 29.84 -1.92 19.11
C LYS A 44 30.42 -2.50 17.83
N VAL A 45 29.88 -2.08 16.69
CA VAL A 45 30.33 -2.57 15.39
C VAL A 45 31.67 -1.98 14.98
N LYS A 46 31.94 -0.72 15.33
CA LYS A 46 33.27 -0.10 15.14
C LYS A 46 34.35 -0.86 15.90
N GLU A 47 34.03 -1.41 17.07
CA GLU A 47 34.96 -2.23 17.86
C GLU A 47 35.23 -3.60 17.22
N ASN A 48 34.25 -4.16 16.50
CA ASN A 48 34.29 -5.55 16.00
C ASN A 48 34.49 -5.67 14.47
N ASN A 49 34.66 -4.56 13.75
CA ASN A 49 34.82 -4.50 12.28
C ASN A 49 33.75 -5.26 11.45
N ALA A 50 32.57 -5.50 12.01
CA ALA A 50 31.51 -6.30 11.39
C ALA A 50 30.25 -5.45 11.07
N ILE A 51 30.39 -4.47 10.17
CA ILE A 51 29.27 -3.59 9.79
C ILE A 51 28.26 -4.36 8.94
N LYS A 52 27.02 -4.49 9.44
CA LYS A 52 25.87 -4.89 8.64
C LYS A 52 25.05 -3.65 8.30
N ASN A 53 24.61 -3.54 7.04
CA ASN A 53 23.74 -2.46 6.61
C ASN A 53 22.34 -2.71 7.18
N LYS A 54 21.98 -1.95 8.22
CA LYS A 54 20.66 -1.99 8.85
C LYS A 54 19.94 -0.67 8.62
N HIS A 55 18.67 -0.77 8.25
CA HIS A 55 17.76 0.32 7.94
C HIS A 55 16.56 0.27 8.89
N ALA A 56 16.06 1.45 9.27
CA ALA A 56 14.82 1.58 10.01
C ALA A 56 13.90 2.54 9.26
N CYS A 57 12.62 2.18 9.18
CA CYS A 57 11.57 2.94 8.53
C CYS A 57 10.38 3.04 9.48
N ILE A 58 9.79 4.24 9.56
CA ILE A 58 8.53 4.47 10.25
C ILE A 58 7.50 4.79 9.16
N ILE A 59 6.47 3.97 9.05
CA ILE A 59 5.35 4.18 8.13
C ILE A 59 4.21 4.78 8.93
N LEU A 60 3.86 6.02 8.61
CA LEU A 60 2.72 6.71 9.20
C LEU A 60 1.54 6.62 8.23
N HIS A 61 0.47 5.95 8.64
CA HIS A 61 -0.76 5.89 7.88
C HIS A 61 -1.56 7.19 8.11
N LEU A 62 -1.75 7.93 7.02
CA LEU A 62 -2.41 9.24 7.01
C LEU A 62 -3.74 9.16 6.28
N ARG A 63 -4.75 9.83 6.82
CA ARG A 63 -5.98 10.13 6.08
C ARG A 63 -5.88 11.52 5.51
N ARG A 64 -6.41 11.74 4.30
CA ARG A 64 -6.35 13.04 3.60
C ARG A 64 -6.92 14.16 4.48
N GLU A 65 -8.00 13.89 5.20
CA GLU A 65 -8.69 14.81 6.11
C GLU A 65 -7.87 15.23 7.34
N THR A 66 -6.96 14.38 7.83
CA THR A 66 -6.16 14.63 9.04
C THR A 66 -4.71 15.03 8.75
N SER A 67 -4.34 15.10 7.46
CA SER A 67 -2.97 15.35 6.99
C SER A 67 -2.36 16.68 7.47
N ALA A 68 -3.19 17.71 7.67
CA ALA A 68 -2.76 19.02 8.14
C ALA A 68 -2.07 18.97 9.53
N ASN A 69 -2.52 18.09 10.42
CA ASN A 69 -1.95 17.97 11.76
C ASN A 69 -0.55 17.33 11.74
N LEU A 70 -0.25 16.50 10.74
CA LEU A 70 1.02 15.80 10.63
C LEU A 70 2.11 16.61 9.92
N MET A 71 1.72 17.63 9.13
CA MET A 71 2.67 18.58 8.53
C MET A 71 3.44 19.40 9.59
N SER A 72 2.93 19.44 10.83
CA SER A 72 3.65 19.99 12.00
C SER A 72 4.74 19.05 12.53
N PHE A 73 4.73 17.79 12.11
CA PHE A 73 5.61 16.74 12.58
C PHE A 73 6.89 16.70 11.74
N ASN A 74 7.75 17.69 11.94
CA ASN A 74 9.04 17.73 11.26
C ASN A 74 10.00 16.73 11.93
N PHE A 75 10.35 15.65 11.21
CA PHE A 75 11.42 14.75 11.63
C PHE A 75 12.76 15.49 11.48
N MET A 76 13.09 16.34 12.44
CA MET A 76 14.38 17.03 12.48
C MET A 76 15.54 16.03 12.69
N CYS A 77 16.56 16.26 11.86
CA CYS A 77 17.86 15.61 11.62
C CYS A 77 17.91 14.08 11.41
N GLY A 78 18.65 13.66 10.37
CA GLY A 78 19.06 12.27 10.13
C GLY A 78 18.06 11.36 9.40
N TRP A 79 16.77 11.68 9.41
CA TRP A 79 15.73 10.91 8.72
C TRP A 79 15.39 11.50 7.35
N LYS A 80 15.20 10.63 6.36
CA LYS A 80 14.64 11.01 5.07
C LYS A 80 13.13 10.81 5.11
N GLN A 81 12.37 11.88 4.89
CA GLN A 81 10.92 11.83 4.81
C GLN A 81 10.48 11.64 3.36
N ILE A 82 9.56 10.72 3.14
CA ILE A 82 8.96 10.44 1.83
C ILE A 82 7.46 10.25 2.06
N THR A 83 6.65 10.85 1.18
CA THR A 83 5.21 10.61 1.14
C THR A 83 4.92 9.58 0.06
N ILE A 84 4.20 8.52 0.42
CA ILE A 84 3.78 7.46 -0.50
C ILE A 84 2.25 7.40 -0.42
N GLU A 85 1.58 7.58 -1.56
CA GLU A 85 0.11 7.55 -1.60
C GLU A 85 -0.45 6.14 -1.43
N THR A 86 0.18 5.14 -2.05
CA THR A 86 -0.19 3.74 -1.91
C THR A 86 1.06 2.86 -1.83
N LEU A 87 1.06 1.93 -0.87
CA LEU A 87 2.11 0.93 -0.73
C LEU A 87 1.93 -0.23 -1.74
N ALA A 88 0.74 -0.36 -2.32
CA ALA A 88 0.50 -1.33 -3.37
C ALA A 88 1.27 -0.91 -4.64
N LYS A 89 1.79 -1.90 -5.37
CA LYS A 89 2.42 -1.64 -6.65
C LYS A 89 1.39 -1.03 -7.59
N GLN A 90 1.75 0.08 -8.23
CA GLN A 90 0.96 0.64 -9.32
C GLN A 90 0.89 -0.38 -10.45
N GLU A 91 -0.32 -0.80 -10.82
CA GLU A 91 -0.53 -1.78 -11.88
C GLU A 91 -0.13 -1.22 -13.25
N ARG A 92 -0.29 0.11 -13.43
CA ARG A 92 -0.02 0.82 -14.68
C ARG A 92 0.80 2.09 -14.42
N PRO A 93 1.70 2.49 -15.33
CA PRO A 93 2.55 3.65 -15.12
C PRO A 93 1.73 4.96 -15.09
N LEU A 94 1.98 5.81 -14.10
CA LEU A 94 1.31 7.11 -13.98
C LEU A 94 1.59 8.03 -15.18
N SER A 95 2.77 7.93 -15.81
CA SER A 95 3.12 8.74 -16.99
C SER A 95 2.10 8.56 -18.11
N VAL A 96 1.65 7.32 -18.35
CA VAL A 96 0.66 7.01 -19.38
C VAL A 96 -0.69 7.66 -19.09
N LEU A 97 -1.06 7.76 -17.81
CA LEU A 97 -2.31 8.41 -17.38
C LEU A 97 -2.23 9.95 -17.45
N LEU A 98 -1.03 10.52 -17.28
CA LEU A 98 -0.81 11.97 -17.28
C LEU A 98 -0.65 12.55 -18.68
N GLU A 99 -0.08 11.77 -19.60
CA GLU A 99 0.22 12.20 -20.98
C GLU A 99 -0.88 11.84 -21.98
N GLY A 100 -1.71 10.83 -21.67
CA GLY A 100 -2.79 10.38 -22.55
C GLY A 100 -4.06 11.23 -22.44
N ASN A 101 -4.82 11.32 -23.52
CA ASN A 101 -6.20 11.78 -23.44
C ASN A 101 -7.12 10.64 -22.95
N LEU A 102 -8.32 10.98 -22.45
CA LEU A 102 -9.22 9.99 -21.85
C LEU A 102 -9.61 8.87 -22.82
N CYS A 103 -9.84 9.18 -24.09
CA CYS A 103 -10.18 8.17 -25.10
C CYS A 103 -9.02 7.20 -25.30
N ASP A 104 -7.80 7.71 -25.51
CA ASP A 104 -6.61 6.89 -25.67
C ASP A 104 -6.36 6.01 -24.43
N ILE A 105 -6.56 6.57 -23.23
CA ILE A 105 -6.42 5.83 -21.97
C ILE A 105 -7.44 4.68 -21.94
N ILE A 106 -8.70 4.92 -22.25
CA ILE A 106 -9.75 3.88 -22.22
C ILE A 106 -9.49 2.82 -23.30
N GLU A 107 -8.96 3.18 -24.46
CA GLU A 107 -8.72 2.22 -25.53
C GLU A 107 -7.45 1.38 -25.32
N THR A 108 -6.41 1.97 -24.73
CA THR A 108 -5.08 1.35 -24.67
C THR A 108 -4.69 0.91 -23.26
N THR A 109 -4.86 1.81 -22.31
CA THR A 109 -4.25 1.68 -20.99
C THR A 109 -5.23 1.05 -20.03
N TYR A 110 -6.51 1.38 -20.10
CA TYR A 110 -7.61 0.83 -19.34
C TYR A 110 -8.75 0.37 -20.26
N PRO A 111 -8.52 -0.68 -21.09
CA PRO A 111 -9.57 -1.29 -21.89
C PRO A 111 -10.79 -1.63 -21.03
N PHE A 112 -11.97 -1.32 -21.53
CA PHE A 112 -13.23 -1.64 -20.85
C PHE A 112 -13.32 -3.13 -20.48
N GLU A 113 -12.85 -4.02 -21.35
CA GLU A 113 -12.82 -5.47 -21.10
C GLU A 113 -12.01 -5.85 -19.87
N ASP A 114 -10.87 -5.18 -19.65
CA ASP A 114 -10.02 -5.42 -18.49
C ASP A 114 -10.71 -4.94 -17.22
N ILE A 115 -11.27 -3.73 -17.25
CA ILE A 115 -12.05 -3.18 -16.13
C ILE A 115 -13.22 -4.10 -15.82
N LEU A 116 -13.98 -4.49 -16.84
CA LEU A 116 -15.15 -5.35 -16.68
C LEU A 116 -14.75 -6.68 -16.05
N LYS A 117 -13.65 -7.29 -16.51
CA LYS A 117 -13.15 -8.55 -15.94
C LYS A 117 -12.71 -8.42 -14.49
N GLN A 118 -12.09 -7.30 -14.11
CA GLN A 118 -11.67 -7.03 -12.74
C GLN A 118 -12.88 -6.81 -11.82
N GLU A 119 -13.85 -6.03 -12.28
CA GLU A 119 -14.98 -5.57 -11.46
C GLU A 119 -16.20 -6.51 -11.50
N MET A 120 -16.29 -7.44 -12.46
CA MET A 120 -17.46 -8.30 -12.67
C MET A 120 -17.93 -9.00 -11.38
N LEU A 121 -16.99 -9.59 -10.65
CA LEU A 121 -17.32 -10.31 -9.42
C LEU A 121 -17.86 -9.35 -8.36
N TRP A 122 -17.24 -8.17 -8.22
CA TRP A 122 -17.68 -7.15 -7.29
C TRP A 122 -19.09 -6.66 -7.65
N CYS A 123 -19.34 -6.36 -8.93
CA CYS A 123 -20.67 -5.97 -9.42
C CYS A 123 -21.74 -7.03 -9.12
N LEU A 124 -21.43 -8.31 -9.31
CA LEU A 124 -22.34 -9.39 -8.95
C LEU A 124 -22.58 -9.39 -7.44
N LEU A 125 -21.55 -9.27 -6.61
CA LEU A 125 -21.68 -9.25 -5.15
C LEU A 125 -22.49 -8.07 -4.60
N CYS A 126 -22.66 -6.98 -5.36
CA CYS A 126 -23.56 -5.89 -5.00
C CYS A 126 -25.05 -6.27 -5.07
N MET A 127 -25.40 -7.39 -5.73
CA MET A 127 -26.78 -7.86 -5.82
C MET A 127 -27.15 -8.74 -4.62
N LYS A 128 -28.43 -8.71 -4.24
CA LYS A 128 -28.94 -9.56 -3.16
C LYS A 128 -29.13 -11.00 -3.65
N TYR A 129 -28.34 -11.92 -3.14
CA TYR A 129 -28.54 -13.36 -3.35
C TYR A 129 -29.01 -14.07 -2.08
N PRO A 130 -29.80 -15.15 -2.21
CA PRO A 130 -30.02 -16.08 -1.12
C PRO A 130 -28.70 -16.62 -0.56
N ASN A 131 -28.61 -16.77 0.76
CA ASN A 131 -27.41 -17.30 1.41
C ASN A 131 -27.37 -18.83 1.34
N ASN A 132 -27.09 -19.38 0.16
CA ASN A 132 -26.92 -20.81 -0.04
C ASN A 132 -25.88 -21.13 -1.12
N VAL A 133 -25.40 -22.38 -1.13
CA VAL A 133 -24.37 -22.85 -2.06
C VAL A 133 -24.79 -22.72 -3.53
N LYS A 134 -26.09 -22.88 -3.84
CA LYS A 134 -26.59 -22.73 -5.21
C LYS A 134 -26.37 -21.31 -5.72
N SER A 135 -26.65 -20.30 -4.89
CA SER A 135 -26.41 -18.89 -5.22
C SER A 135 -24.93 -18.58 -5.41
N VAL A 136 -24.04 -19.12 -4.57
CA VAL A 136 -22.58 -18.97 -4.76
C VAL A 136 -22.13 -19.57 -6.09
N ASN A 137 -22.60 -20.77 -6.43
CA ASN A 137 -22.28 -21.42 -7.69
C ASN A 137 -22.83 -20.65 -8.89
N HIS A 138 -24.02 -20.06 -8.75
CA HIS A 138 -24.61 -19.22 -9.78
C HIS A 138 -23.79 -17.95 -10.03
N VAL A 139 -23.35 -17.25 -8.99
CA VAL A 139 -22.47 -16.07 -9.10
C VAL A 139 -21.16 -16.44 -9.81
N LYS A 140 -20.52 -17.56 -9.44
CA LYS A 140 -19.31 -18.05 -10.12
C LYS A 140 -19.56 -18.35 -11.60
N TYR A 141 -20.72 -18.94 -11.91
CA TYR A 141 -21.12 -19.25 -13.27
C TYR A 141 -21.28 -17.96 -14.10
N LEU A 142 -22.02 -16.98 -13.58
CA LEU A 142 -22.23 -15.68 -14.24
C LEU A 142 -20.91 -14.95 -14.47
N ASN A 143 -20.06 -14.87 -13.45
CA ASN A 143 -18.76 -14.21 -13.53
C ASN A 143 -17.90 -14.75 -14.67
N ARG A 144 -17.99 -16.07 -14.94
CA ARG A 144 -17.29 -16.70 -16.07
C ARG A 144 -18.02 -16.44 -17.40
N LYS A 145 -19.34 -16.69 -17.45
CA LYS A 145 -20.10 -16.71 -18.72
C LYS A 145 -20.33 -15.35 -19.32
N ILE A 146 -20.52 -14.32 -18.51
CA ILE A 146 -20.75 -12.95 -19.01
C ILE A 146 -19.58 -12.49 -19.89
N LEU A 147 -18.34 -12.78 -19.45
CA LEU A 147 -17.12 -12.41 -20.18
C LEU A 147 -16.90 -13.24 -21.46
N GLU A 148 -17.56 -14.40 -21.60
CA GLU A 148 -17.49 -15.26 -22.79
C GLU A 148 -18.45 -14.83 -23.92
N HIS A 149 -19.25 -13.77 -23.71
CA HIS A 149 -20.25 -13.30 -24.67
C HIS A 149 -19.91 -11.88 -25.20
N PRO A 150 -19.12 -11.76 -26.29
CA PRO A 150 -18.65 -10.48 -26.81
C PRO A 150 -19.77 -9.48 -27.14
N ASN A 151 -20.90 -9.96 -27.67
CA ASN A 151 -22.05 -9.10 -27.98
C ASN A 151 -22.61 -8.45 -26.72
N PHE A 152 -22.70 -9.20 -25.62
CA PHE A 152 -23.16 -8.67 -24.34
C PHE A 152 -22.16 -7.66 -23.76
N VAL A 153 -20.86 -7.99 -23.80
CA VAL A 153 -19.79 -7.08 -23.37
C VAL A 153 -19.84 -5.77 -24.16
N ASN A 154 -20.03 -5.82 -25.48
CA ASN A 154 -20.15 -4.63 -26.32
C ASN A 154 -21.40 -3.80 -25.99
N CYS A 155 -22.52 -4.43 -25.62
CA CYS A 155 -23.71 -3.70 -25.17
C CYS A 155 -23.47 -2.93 -23.87
N LEU A 156 -22.46 -3.28 -23.06
CA LEU A 156 -22.14 -2.57 -21.82
C LEU A 156 -21.22 -1.35 -22.03
N LYS A 157 -20.62 -1.19 -23.22
CA LYS A 157 -19.66 -0.12 -23.54
C LYS A 157 -20.31 1.24 -23.90
N ILE A 158 -21.60 1.44 -23.58
CA ILE A 158 -22.44 2.58 -24.02
C ILE A 158 -21.73 3.92 -23.93
#